data_AF-A0AAW9DJW0-F1
#
_entry.id   AF-A0AAW9DJW0-F1
#
_cell.length_a   1.000
_cell.length_b   1.000
_cell.length_c   1.000
_cell.angle_alpha   90.00
_cell.angle_beta   90.00
_cell.angle_gamma   90.00
#
_symmetry.space_group_name_H-M   'P 1'
#
loop_
_entity.id
_entity.type
_entity.pdbx_description
1 polymer ?
#
loop_
_entity_poly.entity_id
_entity_poly.type
_entity_poly.pdbx_seq_one_letter_code
_entity_poly.pdbx_strand_id
1 'polypeptide(L)'
;FVYSSNGDGFVEHDRITRQERELSLEEFPTCEELFERLKVEKELAPEVLKAITTPYYTDAFSIKKPRYYQQIAINRTIEAVASGQKRVMFVMATGTGKTLMAFQIIHRLRKAGLAKRVLFLADRNILVDQT
;
A
#
# COMPACT_ATOMS: atom_id res chain seq x y z
N PHE A 1 -11.24 7.67 2.27
CA PHE A 1 -12.62 7.63 2.81
C PHE A 1 -12.60 7.17 4.26
N VAL A 2 -13.29 7.90 5.13
CA VAL A 2 -13.51 7.59 6.55
C VAL A 2 -15.01 7.71 6.78
N TYR A 3 -15.60 6.81 7.56
CA TYR A 3 -17.04 6.80 7.81
C TYR A 3 -17.33 6.81 9.31
N SER A 4 -18.36 7.54 9.69
CA SER A 4 -19.01 7.46 11.00
C SER A 4 -20.46 7.05 10.81
N SER A 5 -21.03 6.28 11.73
CA SER A 5 -22.42 5.83 11.64
C SER A 5 -23.02 5.72 13.04
N ASN A 6 -24.33 6.00 13.12
CA ASN A 6 -25.16 5.77 14.29
C ASN A 6 -26.15 4.60 14.10
N GLY A 7 -26.14 3.92 12.96
CA GLY A 7 -27.05 2.83 12.61
C GLY A 7 -28.22 3.22 11.68
N ASP A 8 -28.53 4.51 11.54
CA ASP A 8 -29.60 5.01 10.65
C ASP A 8 -29.05 5.61 9.34
N GLY A 9 -27.73 5.82 9.27
CA GLY A 9 -27.03 6.35 8.10
C GLY A 9 -25.53 6.47 8.34
N PHE A 10 -24.85 7.15 7.42
CA PHE A 10 -23.40 7.37 7.49
C PHE A 10 -23.04 8.83 7.23
N VAL A 11 -21.98 9.29 7.87
CA VAL A 11 -21.24 10.49 7.48
C VAL A 11 -19.92 10.03 6.87
N GLU A 12 -19.73 10.30 5.58
CA GLU A 12 -18.46 10.08 4.88
C GLU A 12 -17.62 11.35 4.97
N HIS A 13 -16.38 11.21 5.44
CA HIS A 13 -15.32 12.20 5.26
C HIS A 13 -14.30 11.67 4.23
N ASP A 14 -14.25 12.30 3.07
CA ASP A 14 -13.25 12.00 2.07
C ASP A 14 -11.94 12.73 2.37
N ARG A 15 -10.93 11.96 2.78
CA ARG A 15 -9.61 12.50 3.11
C ARG A 15 -8.81 13.01 1.91
N ILE A 16 -9.20 12.68 0.68
CA ILE A 16 -8.52 13.11 -0.54
C ILE A 16 -9.05 14.49 -0.94
N THR A 17 -10.36 14.60 -1.17
CA THR A 17 -11.02 15.85 -1.58
C THR A 17 -11.35 16.79 -0.41
N ARG A 18 -11.31 16.30 0.84
CA ARG A 18 -11.72 16.99 2.08
C ARG A 18 -13.20 17.31 2.17
N GLN A 19 -14.02 16.68 1.33
CA GLN A 19 -15.47 16.84 1.36
C GLN A 19 -16.11 15.91 2.38
N GLU A 20 -17.25 16.35 2.92
CA GLU A 20 -18.11 15.55 3.79
C GLU A 20 -19.49 15.43 3.17
N ARG A 21 -20.09 14.25 3.31
CA ARG A 21 -21.47 13.99 2.86
C ARG A 21 -22.16 13.00 3.78
N GLU A 22 -23.46 13.18 3.92
CA GLU A 22 -24.36 12.22 4.56
C GLU A 22 -24.81 11.19 3.52
N LEU A 23 -24.95 9.94 3.95
CA LEU A 23 -25.38 8.81 3.13
C LEU A 23 -26.47 8.04 3.88
N SER A 24 -27.52 7.62 3.17
CA SER A 24 -28.47 6.64 3.69
C SER A 24 -27.84 5.25 3.83
N LEU A 25 -28.58 4.30 4.41
CA LEU A 25 -28.12 2.91 4.55
C LEU A 25 -27.89 2.22 3.20
N GLU A 26 -28.66 2.61 2.18
CA GLU A 26 -28.60 2.09 0.81
C GLU A 26 -27.52 2.77 -0.04
N GLU A 27 -26.99 3.91 0.41
CA GLU A 27 -26.00 4.72 -0.32
C GLU A 27 -24.56 4.42 0.11
N PHE A 28 -24.33 3.37 0.91
CA PHE A 28 -22.98 2.99 1.30
C PHE A 28 -22.19 2.53 0.06
N PRO A 29 -21.03 3.15 -0.24
CA PRO A 29 -20.34 2.90 -1.48
C PRO A 29 -19.69 1.51 -1.53
N THR A 30 -19.77 0.90 -2.69
CA THR A 30 -19.13 -0.38 -3.01
C THR A 30 -17.60 -0.27 -3.06
N CYS A 31 -16.92 -1.41 -2.99
CA CYS A 31 -15.46 -1.47 -3.14
C CYS A 31 -15.02 -0.90 -4.49
N GLU A 32 -15.75 -1.18 -5.55
CA GLU A 32 -15.50 -0.73 -6.90
C GLU A 32 -15.64 0.79 -7.02
N GLU A 33 -16.71 1.37 -6.48
CA GLU A 33 -16.93 2.82 -6.47
C GLU A 33 -15.82 3.56 -5.71
N LEU A 34 -15.44 3.05 -4.53
CA LEU A 34 -14.33 3.64 -3.76
C LEU A 34 -13.01 3.53 -4.48
N PHE A 35 -12.79 2.45 -5.22
CA PHE A 35 -11.57 2.27 -5.98
C PHE A 35 -11.52 3.19 -7.21
N GLU A 36 -12.63 3.35 -7.94
CA GLU A 36 -12.71 4.32 -9.04
C GLU A 36 -12.53 5.76 -8.56
N ARG A 37 -13.21 6.13 -7.46
CA ARG A 37 -12.99 7.45 -6.82
C ARG A 37 -11.54 7.66 -6.44
N LEU A 38 -10.90 6.69 -5.79
CA LEU A 38 -9.48 6.75 -5.45
C LEU A 38 -8.60 7.01 -6.68
N LYS A 39 -8.86 6.36 -7.82
CA LYS A 39 -8.09 6.56 -9.06
C LYS A 39 -8.21 7.98 -9.58
N VAL A 40 -9.46 8.49 -9.64
CA VAL A 40 -9.78 9.81 -10.17
C VAL A 40 -9.24 10.91 -9.26
N GLU A 41 -9.57 10.85 -7.96
CA GLU A 41 -9.23 11.89 -6.98
C GLU A 41 -7.71 12.00 -6.72
N LYS A 42 -6.95 10.92 -6.91
CA LYS A 42 -5.47 10.94 -6.83
C LYS A 42 -4.77 11.12 -8.19
N GLU A 43 -5.52 11.24 -9.28
CA GLU A 43 -4.96 11.35 -10.64
C GLU A 43 -3.95 10.23 -10.96
N LEU A 44 -4.27 8.98 -10.56
CA LEU A 44 -3.34 7.87 -10.67
C LEU A 44 -3.13 7.46 -12.13
N ALA A 45 -1.91 7.62 -12.62
CA ALA A 45 -1.53 7.11 -13.94
C ALA A 45 -1.68 5.58 -14.03
N PRO A 46 -2.01 5.01 -15.20
CA PRO A 46 -2.24 3.57 -15.37
C PRO A 46 -1.07 2.69 -14.88
N GLU A 47 0.17 3.14 -15.08
CA GLU A 47 1.38 2.48 -14.60
C GLU A 47 1.47 2.44 -13.06
N VAL A 48 1.06 3.53 -12.39
CA VAL A 48 1.00 3.59 -10.92
C VAL A 48 -0.07 2.65 -10.42
N LEU A 49 -1.24 2.64 -11.06
CA LEU A 49 -2.35 1.75 -10.73
C LEU A 49 -1.94 0.27 -10.81
N LYS A 50 -1.26 -0.12 -11.90
CA LYS A 50 -0.72 -1.47 -12.08
C LYS A 50 0.27 -1.84 -10.97
N ALA A 51 1.11 -0.90 -10.54
CA ALA A 51 2.07 -1.13 -9.47
C ALA A 51 1.40 -1.32 -8.10
N ILE A 52 0.46 -0.44 -7.73
CA ILE A 52 -0.21 -0.50 -6.41
C ILE A 52 -1.17 -1.68 -6.27
N THR A 53 -1.67 -2.23 -7.38
CA THR A 53 -2.52 -3.44 -7.41
C THR A 53 -1.72 -4.73 -7.53
N THR A 54 -0.41 -4.66 -7.77
CA THR A 54 0.46 -5.84 -7.82
C THR A 54 0.40 -6.58 -6.48
N PRO A 55 0.04 -7.88 -6.47
CA PRO A 55 -0.20 -8.62 -5.23
C PRO A 55 1.08 -8.80 -4.42
N TYR A 56 0.93 -8.93 -3.11
CA TYR A 56 2.00 -9.34 -2.20
C TYR A 56 2.48 -10.75 -2.53
N TYR A 57 3.74 -11.04 -2.16
CA TYR A 57 4.21 -12.42 -2.12
C TYR A 57 3.53 -13.16 -0.99
N THR A 58 3.04 -14.36 -1.29
CA THR A 58 2.46 -15.31 -0.33
C THR A 58 3.12 -16.66 -0.54
N ASP A 59 3.68 -17.24 0.52
CA ASP A 59 4.19 -18.61 0.51
C ASP A 59 3.02 -19.59 0.71
N ALA A 60 3.04 -20.71 -0.01
CA ALA A 60 2.04 -21.77 0.08
C ALA A 60 2.02 -22.42 1.47
N PHE A 61 3.14 -22.40 2.19
CA PHE A 61 3.29 -23.01 3.51
C PHE A 61 3.29 -22.00 4.66
N SER A 62 3.34 -20.69 4.36
CA SER A 62 3.33 -19.63 5.37
C SER A 62 2.63 -18.37 4.86
N ILE A 63 1.38 -18.16 5.29
CA ILE A 63 0.61 -16.94 4.97
C ILE A 63 1.04 -15.81 5.92
N LYS A 64 2.31 -15.39 5.87
CA LYS A 64 2.76 -14.19 6.59
C LYS A 64 2.37 -12.94 5.80
N LYS A 65 1.11 -12.51 5.96
CA LYS A 65 0.65 -11.21 5.46
C LYS A 65 1.33 -10.07 6.24
N PRO A 66 1.80 -9.00 5.58
CA PRO A 66 2.33 -7.84 6.30
C PRO A 66 1.28 -7.23 7.23
N ARG A 67 1.70 -6.75 8.40
CA ARG A 67 0.84 -6.01 9.34
C ARG A 67 0.37 -4.70 8.70
N TYR A 68 -0.72 -4.11 9.22
CA TYR A 68 -1.33 -2.91 8.63
C TYR A 68 -0.32 -1.77 8.36
N TYR A 69 0.57 -1.49 9.31
CA TYR A 69 1.58 -0.44 9.17
C TYR A 69 2.65 -0.79 8.12
N GLN A 70 2.98 -2.07 7.95
CA GLN A 70 3.86 -2.53 6.88
C GLN A 70 3.17 -2.39 5.53
N GLN A 71 1.90 -2.77 5.42
CA GLN A 71 1.13 -2.60 4.18
C GLN A 71 1.07 -1.13 3.76
N ILE A 72 0.84 -0.20 4.69
CA ILE A 72 0.86 1.24 4.42
C ILE A 72 2.23 1.67 3.88
N ALA A 73 3.31 1.29 4.55
CA ALA A 73 4.66 1.66 4.13
C ALA A 73 5.04 1.06 2.77
N ILE A 74 4.67 -0.20 2.52
CA ILE A 74 4.89 -0.87 1.22
C ILE A 74 4.09 -0.17 0.13
N ASN A 75 2.77 0.01 0.32
CA ASN A 75 1.90 0.65 -0.67
C ASN A 75 2.40 2.05 -1.04
N ARG A 76 2.73 2.88 -0.03
CA ARG A 76 3.28 4.23 -0.27
C ARG A 76 4.61 4.20 -0.99
N THR A 77 5.48 3.23 -0.70
CA THR A 77 6.76 3.09 -1.40
C THR A 77 6.56 2.71 -2.87
N ILE A 78 5.65 1.77 -3.14
CA ILE A 78 5.33 1.36 -4.52
C ILE A 78 4.71 2.52 -5.30
N GLU A 79 3.74 3.23 -4.72
CA GLU A 79 3.11 4.41 -5.31
C GLU A 79 4.14 5.51 -5.62
N ALA A 80 5.00 5.84 -4.65
CA ALA A 80 6.06 6.84 -4.80
C ALA A 80 7.04 6.49 -5.94
N VAL A 81 7.57 5.26 -5.95
CA VAL A 81 8.50 4.82 -6.99
C VAL A 81 7.84 4.79 -8.37
N ALA A 82 6.61 4.29 -8.46
CA ALA A 82 5.86 4.28 -9.72
C ALA A 82 5.56 5.70 -10.23
N SER A 83 5.39 6.67 -9.34
CA SER A 83 5.21 8.09 -9.66
C SER A 83 6.52 8.83 -9.99
N GLY A 84 7.64 8.09 -10.17
CA GLY A 84 8.93 8.65 -10.55
C GLY A 84 9.78 9.18 -9.38
N GLN A 85 9.36 9.01 -8.13
CA GLN A 85 10.14 9.43 -6.97
C GLN A 85 11.39 8.54 -6.83
N LYS A 86 12.58 9.15 -7.04
CA LYS A 86 13.87 8.44 -7.03
C LYS A 86 14.40 8.08 -5.64
N ARG A 87 13.88 8.73 -4.59
CA ARG A 87 14.36 8.59 -3.22
C ARG A 87 13.19 8.51 -2.25
N VAL A 88 13.13 7.45 -1.46
CA VAL A 88 12.11 7.22 -0.43
C VAL A 88 12.82 6.84 0.87
N MET A 89 12.35 7.39 1.99
CA MET A 89 12.84 7.05 3.34
C MET A 89 11.65 6.70 4.22
N PHE A 90 11.78 5.62 5.00
CA PHE A 90 10.81 5.25 6.02
C PHE A 90 11.53 5.06 7.34
N VAL A 91 10.88 5.51 8.41
CA VAL A 91 11.38 5.38 9.79
C VAL A 91 10.56 4.30 10.48
N MET A 92 11.23 3.27 10.99
CA MET A 92 10.59 2.14 11.66
C MET A 92 11.35 1.75 12.91
N ALA A 93 10.62 1.55 14.01
CA ALA A 93 11.18 1.01 15.24
C ALA A 93 11.85 -0.37 15.01
N THR A 94 12.81 -0.72 15.86
CA THR A 94 13.44 -2.05 15.88
C THR A 94 12.38 -3.13 16.17
N GLY A 95 12.56 -4.33 15.61
CA GLY A 95 11.60 -5.44 15.79
C GLY A 95 10.27 -5.34 15.02
N THR A 96 10.02 -4.27 14.25
CA THR A 96 8.74 -4.09 13.53
C THR A 96 8.68 -4.78 12.16
N GLY A 97 9.70 -5.55 11.78
CA GLY A 97 9.72 -6.35 10.55
C GLY A 97 10.18 -5.59 9.31
N LYS A 98 11.27 -4.80 9.41
CA LYS A 98 11.90 -4.10 8.27
C LYS A 98 12.30 -5.04 7.14
N THR A 99 12.82 -6.23 7.46
CA THR A 99 13.25 -7.23 6.47
C THR A 99 12.08 -7.74 5.63
N LEU A 100 10.98 -8.14 6.27
CA LEU A 100 9.75 -8.55 5.57
C LEU A 100 9.23 -7.43 4.67
N MET A 101 9.27 -6.18 5.16
CA MET A 101 8.82 -5.02 4.41
C MET A 101 9.69 -4.78 3.16
N ALA A 102 11.02 -4.81 3.31
CA ALA A 102 11.96 -4.67 2.20
C ALA A 102 11.74 -5.76 1.15
N PHE A 103 11.61 -7.03 1.58
CA PHE A 103 11.33 -8.14 0.69
C PHE A 103 10.04 -7.92 -0.13
N GLN A 104 8.94 -7.51 0.51
CA GLN A 104 7.66 -7.28 -0.18
C GLN A 104 7.75 -6.09 -1.15
N ILE A 105 8.47 -5.03 -0.80
CA ILE A 105 8.73 -3.90 -1.72
C ILE A 105 9.48 -4.41 -2.95
N ILE A 106 10.58 -5.13 -2.75
CA ILE A 106 11.41 -5.68 -3.83
C ILE A 106 10.59 -6.61 -4.74
N HIS A 107 9.84 -7.52 -4.14
CA HIS A 107 8.96 -8.44 -4.87
C HIS A 107 7.98 -7.67 -5.76
N ARG A 108 7.25 -6.70 -5.18
CA ARG A 108 6.23 -5.94 -5.91
C ARG A 108 6.81 -5.04 -6.98
N LEU A 109 7.95 -4.39 -6.74
CA LEU A 109 8.64 -3.60 -7.77
C LEU A 109 9.10 -4.47 -8.94
N ARG A 110 9.64 -5.67 -8.68
CA ARG A 110 10.04 -6.61 -9.74
C ARG A 110 8.82 -7.12 -10.51
N LYS A 111 7.77 -7.53 -9.81
CA LYS A 111 6.54 -8.07 -10.41
C LYS A 111 5.78 -7.02 -11.23
N ALA A 112 5.82 -5.75 -10.82
CA ALA A 112 5.28 -4.63 -11.57
C ALA A 112 6.16 -4.20 -12.78
N GLY A 113 7.39 -4.72 -12.88
CA GLY A 113 8.34 -4.34 -13.93
C GLY A 113 9.08 -3.02 -13.67
N LEU A 114 8.93 -2.44 -12.48
CA LEU A 114 9.57 -1.17 -12.08
C LEU A 114 11.03 -1.33 -11.66
N ALA A 115 11.46 -2.55 -11.30
CA ALA A 115 12.85 -2.85 -10.96
C ALA A 115 13.29 -4.18 -11.58
N LYS A 116 14.41 -4.16 -12.31
CA LYS A 116 15.01 -5.39 -12.87
C LYS A 116 16.12 -5.97 -11.98
N ARG A 117 16.96 -5.09 -11.44
CA ARG A 117 18.07 -5.42 -10.54
C ARG A 117 17.92 -4.63 -9.26
N VAL A 118 18.17 -5.27 -8.13
CA VAL A 118 18.02 -4.68 -6.80
C VAL A 118 19.27 -5.00 -6.00
N LEU A 119 19.88 -3.97 -5.42
CA LEU A 119 20.96 -4.10 -4.45
C LEU A 119 20.38 -3.85 -3.06
N PHE A 120 20.42 -4.86 -2.19
CA PHE A 120 20.02 -4.74 -0.79
C PHE A 120 21.29 -4.69 0.08
N LEU A 121 21.49 -3.57 0.79
CA LEU A 121 22.65 -3.35 1.63
C LEU A 121 22.25 -3.41 3.10
N ALA A 122 23.02 -4.15 3.89
CA ALA A 122 22.90 -4.22 5.34
C ALA A 122 24.30 -4.29 5.97
N ASP A 123 24.44 -3.73 7.17
CA ASP A 123 25.74 -3.55 7.85
C ASP A 123 26.34 -4.86 8.42
N ARG A 124 25.52 -5.89 8.72
CA ARG A 124 26.00 -7.15 9.32
C ARG A 124 25.43 -8.39 8.61
N ASN A 125 26.30 -9.39 8.38
CA ASN A 125 25.98 -10.67 7.70
C ASN A 125 24.82 -11.45 8.32
N ILE A 126 24.59 -11.30 9.64
CA ILE A 126 23.51 -12.01 10.39
C ILE A 126 22.09 -11.73 9.85
N LEU A 127 21.90 -10.65 9.06
CA LEU A 127 20.62 -10.32 8.43
C LEU A 127 20.47 -10.87 6.99
N VAL A 128 21.55 -11.35 6.36
CA VAL A 128 21.54 -11.91 5.00
C VAL A 128 21.33 -13.42 5.02
N ASP A 129 21.86 -14.11 6.05
CA ASP A 129 21.81 -15.58 6.17
C ASP A 129 20.53 -16.13 6.84
N GLN A 130 19.46 -15.34 6.98
CA GLN A 130 18.14 -15.82 7.44
C GLN A 130 17.19 -16.06 6.26
N THR A 131 17.63 -16.81 5.26
CA THR A 131 16.79 -17.27 4.14
C THR A 131 16.61 -18.78 4.20
#